data_AF-A0A965XRB3-F1
#
_entry.id   AF-A0A965XRB3-F1
#
_cell.length_a   1.000
_cell.length_b   1.000
_cell.length_c   1.000
_cell.angle_alpha   90.00
_cell.angle_beta   90.00
_cell.angle_gamma   90.00
#
_symmetry.space_group_name_H-M   'P 1'
#
loop_
_entity.id
_entity.type
_entity.pdbx_description
1 polymer ?
#
loop_
_entity_poly.entity_id
_entity_poly.type
_entity_poly.pdbx_seq_one_letter_code
_entity_poly.pdbx_strand_id
1 'polypeptide(L)'
;MSPMTEQEARGRVAKLRALYKNLASFVAINIVLVAINLITSPNDLWFYWVTIFWGLALALQAGKLFIGTDRLFDKNWEERKIRKLTGQQKSKK
;
A
#
# COMPACT_ATOMS: atom_id res chain seq x y z
N MET A 1 21.20 -16.72 -15.89
CA MET A 1 19.89 -16.05 -15.91
C MET A 1 18.98 -16.85 -14.99
N SER A 2 18.93 -16.53 -13.70
CA SER A 2 18.20 -17.35 -12.72
C SER A 2 16.69 -17.25 -13.00
N PRO A 3 15.97 -18.40 -13.02
CA PRO A 3 14.52 -18.37 -13.18
C PRO A 3 13.93 -17.66 -11.97
N MET A 4 13.15 -16.59 -12.22
CA MET A 4 12.27 -16.01 -11.19
C MET A 4 11.42 -17.15 -10.62
N THR A 5 11.57 -17.43 -9.33
CA THR A 5 10.82 -18.51 -8.67
C THR A 5 9.33 -18.16 -8.68
N GLU A 6 8.47 -19.12 -9.03
CA GLU A 6 7.01 -18.90 -9.18
C GLU A 6 6.34 -18.25 -7.95
N GLN A 7 6.97 -18.40 -6.77
CA GLN A 7 6.51 -17.81 -5.52
C GLN A 7 6.59 -16.27 -5.52
N GLU A 8 7.63 -15.67 -6.14
CA GLU A 8 7.77 -14.22 -6.23
C GLU A 8 6.75 -13.61 -7.20
N ALA A 9 6.49 -14.31 -8.32
CA ALA A 9 5.46 -13.91 -9.27
C ALA A 9 4.06 -13.96 -8.64
N ARG A 10 3.72 -15.04 -7.92
CA ARG A 10 2.43 -15.18 -7.23
C ARG A 10 2.25 -14.16 -6.11
N GLY A 11 3.30 -13.85 -5.35
CA GLY A 11 3.25 -12.83 -4.30
C GLY A 11 2.93 -11.43 -4.82
N ARG A 12 3.49 -11.06 -5.99
CA ARG A 12 3.17 -9.78 -6.65
C ARG A 12 1.72 -9.73 -7.12
N VAL A 13 1.22 -10.80 -7.76
CA VAL A 13 -0.18 -10.87 -8.24
C VAL A 13 -1.19 -10.81 -7.10
N ALA A 14 -0.91 -11.45 -5.95
CA ALA A 14 -1.79 -11.38 -4.78
C ALA A 14 -1.91 -9.94 -4.23
N LYS A 15 -0.79 -9.20 -4.17
CA LYS A 15 -0.78 -7.79 -3.76
C LYS A 15 -1.55 -6.90 -4.73
N LEU A 16 -1.39 -7.11 -6.04
CA LEU A 16 -2.20 -6.41 -7.04
C LEU A 16 -3.69 -6.71 -6.86
N ARG A 17 -4.09 -7.98 -6.72
CA ARG A 17 -5.50 -8.36 -6.51
C ARG A 17 -6.11 -7.70 -5.28
N ALA A 18 -5.37 -7.64 -4.17
CA ALA A 18 -5.84 -6.98 -2.95
C ALA A 18 -6.08 -5.47 -3.18
N LEU A 19 -5.19 -4.81 -3.94
CA LEU A 19 -5.34 -3.41 -4.28
C LEU A 19 -6.54 -3.16 -5.20
N TYR A 20 -6.70 -3.99 -6.23
CA TYR A 20 -7.86 -3.94 -7.13
C TYR A 20 -9.18 -4.15 -6.39
N LYS A 21 -9.21 -5.05 -5.39
CA LYS A 21 -10.40 -5.26 -4.56
C LYS A 21 -10.77 -4.00 -3.77
N ASN A 22 -9.80 -3.34 -3.15
CA ASN A 22 -10.03 -2.09 -2.43
C ASN A 22 -10.42 -0.94 -3.37
N LEU A 23 -9.83 -0.86 -4.57
CA LEU A 23 -10.21 0.10 -5.59
C LEU A 23 -11.66 -0.12 -6.05
N ALA A 24 -12.06 -1.37 -6.29
CA ALA A 24 -13.43 -1.71 -6.66
C ALA A 24 -14.43 -1.33 -5.56
N SER A 25 -14.12 -1.61 -4.29
CA SER A 25 -14.93 -1.16 -3.16
C SER A 25 -15.02 0.37 -3.09
N PHE A 26 -13.93 1.10 -3.35
CA PHE A 26 -13.95 2.56 -3.39
C PHE A 26 -14.88 3.09 -4.49
N VAL A 27 -14.82 2.52 -5.69
CA VAL A 27 -15.70 2.92 -6.80
C VAL A 27 -17.16 2.64 -6.45
N ALA A 28 -17.46 1.45 -5.90
CA ALA A 28 -18.83 1.10 -5.50
C ALA A 28 -19.37 2.07 -4.44
N ILE A 29 -18.57 2.39 -3.42
CA ILE A 29 -18.97 3.33 -2.36
C ILE A 29 -19.17 4.74 -2.91
N ASN A 30 -18.30 5.22 -3.81
CA ASN A 30 -18.48 6.53 -4.45
C ASN A 30 -19.76 6.61 -5.26
N ILE A 31 -20.11 5.55 -6.02
CA ILE A 31 -21.36 5.52 -6.80
C ILE A 31 -22.58 5.62 -5.87
N VAL A 32 -22.59 4.84 -4.78
CA VAL A 32 -23.68 4.91 -3.79
C VAL A 32 -23.74 6.30 -3.14
N LEU A 33 -22.59 6.89 -2.84
CA LEU A 33 -22.52 8.19 -2.17
C LEU A 33 -22.98 9.33 -3.08
N VAL A 34 -22.60 9.31 -4.35
CA VAL A 34 -23.08 10.26 -5.36
C VAL A 34 -24.59 10.13 -5.53
N ALA A 35 -25.11 8.89 -5.58
CA ALA A 35 -26.56 8.66 -5.64
C ALA A 35 -27.28 9.24 -4.42
N ILE A 36 -26.77 9.01 -3.20
CA ILE A 36 -27.32 9.60 -1.97
C ILE A 36 -27.25 11.13 -2.01
N ASN A 37 -26.13 11.72 -2.43
CA ASN A 37 -25.98 13.17 -2.49
C ASN A 37 -26.98 13.81 -3.46
N LEU A 38 -27.21 13.20 -4.62
CA LEU A 38 -28.18 13.66 -5.60
C LEU A 38 -29.63 13.55 -5.09
N ILE A 39 -29.93 12.56 -4.24
CA ILE A 39 -31.27 12.32 -3.70
C ILE A 39 -31.55 13.21 -2.47
N THR A 40 -30.58 13.34 -1.57
CA THR A 40 -30.79 13.98 -0.26
C THR A 40 -30.56 15.49 -0.32
N SER A 41 -29.45 15.94 -0.92
CA SER A 41 -29.07 17.36 -0.93
C SER A 41 -28.17 17.69 -2.12
N PRO A 42 -28.72 17.99 -3.31
CA PRO A 42 -27.91 18.36 -4.48
C PRO A 42 -27.12 19.67 -4.30
N ASN A 43 -27.49 20.51 -3.34
CA ASN A 43 -26.80 21.77 -3.02
C ASN A 43 -25.76 21.67 -1.89
N ASP A 44 -25.71 20.55 -1.17
CA ASP A 44 -24.68 20.31 -0.14
C ASP A 44 -23.62 19.36 -0.67
N LEU A 45 -22.36 19.80 -0.62
CA LEU A 45 -21.19 19.03 -1.07
C LEU A 45 -20.69 18.09 0.05
N TRP A 46 -21.58 17.41 0.76
CA TRP A 46 -21.18 16.53 1.88
C TRP A 46 -20.32 15.35 1.40
N PHE A 47 -20.54 14.88 0.17
CA PHE A 47 -19.72 13.81 -0.43
C PHE A 47 -18.22 14.15 -0.45
N TYR A 48 -17.85 15.44 -0.48
CA TYR A 48 -16.47 15.91 -0.57
C TYR A 48 -15.63 15.44 0.63
N TRP A 49 -16.20 15.45 1.83
CA TRP A 49 -15.53 14.97 3.04
C TRP A 49 -15.20 13.49 2.95
N VAL A 50 -16.15 12.69 2.47
CA VAL A 50 -15.95 11.25 2.29
C VAL A 50 -14.90 10.98 1.22
N THR A 51 -14.94 11.71 0.11
CA THR A 51 -13.93 11.59 -0.96
C THR A 51 -12.53 11.96 -0.47
N ILE A 52 -12.39 12.97 0.40
CA ILE A 52 -11.08 13.33 0.99
C ILE A 52 -10.55 12.22 1.90
N PHE A 53 -11.36 11.71 2.84
CA PHE A 53 -10.93 10.63 3.73
C PHE A 53 -10.58 9.35 2.96
N TRP A 54 -11.41 9.00 1.98
CA TRP A 54 -11.18 7.82 1.16
C TRP A 54 -10.02 7.99 0.18
N GLY A 55 -9.85 9.19 -0.39
CA GLY A 55 -8.71 9.54 -1.23
C GLY A 55 -7.39 9.41 -0.48
N LEU A 56 -7.35 9.84 0.79
CA LEU A 56 -6.17 9.68 1.65
C LEU A 56 -5.88 8.20 1.96
N ALA A 57 -6.91 7.41 2.27
CA ALA A 57 -6.76 5.97 2.50
C ALA A 57 -6.23 5.22 1.27
N LEU A 58 -6.73 5.55 0.08
CA LEU A 58 -6.23 5.04 -1.19
C LEU A 58 -4.81 5.49 -1.49
N ALA A 59 -4.48 6.75 -1.26
CA ALA A 59 -3.13 7.27 -1.45
C ALA A 59 -2.11 6.55 -0.57
N LEU A 60 -2.46 6.24 0.68
CA LEU A 60 -1.61 5.45 1.58
C LEU A 60 -1.47 3.99 1.12
N GLN A 61 -2.53 3.35 0.62
CA GLN A 61 -2.46 1.99 0.06
C GLN A 61 -1.65 1.93 -1.25
N ALA A 62 -1.89 2.89 -2.15
CA ALA A 62 -1.14 3.04 -3.39
C ALA A 62 0.33 3.34 -3.12
N GLY A 63 0.62 4.24 -2.18
CA GLY A 63 1.98 4.53 -1.71
C GLY A 63 2.68 3.28 -1.19
N LYS A 64 2.02 2.46 -0.37
CA LYS A 64 2.58 1.17 0.07
C LYS A 64 2.89 0.21 -1.07
N LEU A 65 2.07 0.17 -2.13
CA LEU A 65 2.30 -0.70 -3.28
C LEU A 65 3.41 -0.17 -4.22
N PHE A 66 3.37 1.12 -4.53
CA PHE A 66 4.33 1.78 -5.44
C PHE A 66 5.71 1.93 -4.82
N ILE A 67 5.77 2.35 -3.56
CA ILE A 67 7.04 2.50 -2.84
C ILE A 67 7.57 1.12 -2.51
N GLY A 68 6.69 0.15 -2.25
CA GLY A 68 7.06 -1.22 -1.89
C GLY A 68 7.81 -1.21 -0.56
N THR A 69 7.29 -1.91 0.45
CA THR A 69 8.01 -2.08 1.72
C THR A 69 9.47 -2.56 1.52
N ASP A 70 9.76 -3.25 0.40
CA ASP A 70 11.10 -3.66 -0.05
C ASP A 70 12.10 -2.52 -0.34
N ARG A 71 11.67 -1.30 -0.69
CA ARG A 71 12.59 -0.19 -0.99
C ARG A 71 12.85 0.73 0.21
N LEU A 72 11.91 0.80 1.15
CA LEU A 72 12.07 1.55 2.41
C LEU A 72 12.77 0.72 3.48
N PHE A 73 12.41 -0.56 3.60
CA PHE A 73 13.21 -1.56 4.31
C PHE A 73 14.16 -2.19 3.31
N ASP A 74 15.15 -1.42 2.85
CA ASP A 74 16.30 -1.96 2.16
C ASP A 74 16.91 -3.03 3.09
N LYS A 75 16.63 -4.32 2.82
CA LYS A 75 17.21 -5.46 3.55
C LYS A 75 18.73 -5.30 3.72
N ASN A 76 19.40 -4.61 2.78
CA ASN A 76 20.82 -4.30 2.91
C ASN A 76 21.13 -3.38 4.09
N TRP A 77 20.24 -2.47 4.51
CA TRP A 77 20.45 -1.65 5.70
C TRP A 77 20.41 -2.49 6.99
N GLU A 78 19.43 -3.39 7.13
CA GLU A 78 19.36 -4.32 8.27
C GLU A 78 20.59 -5.24 8.31
N GLU A 79 20.95 -5.81 7.16
CA GLU A 79 22.08 -6.71 7.04
C GLU A 79 23.42 -5.99 7.31
N ARG A 80 23.57 -4.73 6.87
CA ARG A 80 24.72 -3.87 7.23
C ARG A 80 24.78 -3.57 8.72
N LYS A 81 23.64 -3.39 9.40
CA LYS A 81 23.60 -3.08 10.84
C LYS A 81 23.95 -4.31 11.68
N ILE A 82 23.42 -5.48 11.33
CA ILE A 82 23.75 -6.76 11.98
C ILE A 82 25.25 -7.05 11.84
N ARG A 83 25.81 -6.90 10.63
CA ARG A 83 27.24 -7.14 10.39
C ARG A 83 28.15 -6.21 11.21
N LYS A 84 27.74 -4.95 11.44
CA LYS A 84 28.45 -4.02 12.33
C LYS A 84 28.42 -4.46 13.80
N LEU A 85 27.29 -4.95 14.30
CA LEU A 85 27.15 -5.40 15.69
C LEU A 85 27.90 -6.72 15.95
N THR A 86 27.81 -7.69 15.02
CA THR A 86 28.51 -8.98 15.15
C THR A 86 30.02 -8.85 14.93
N GLY A 87 30.47 -7.91 14.09
CA GLY A 87 31.89 -7.62 13.90
C GLY A 87 32.56 -6.99 15.12
N GLN A 88 31.84 -6.15 15.88
CA GLN A 88 32.39 -5.52 17.09
C GLN A 88 32.53 -6.48 18.27
N GLN A 89 31.74 -7.56 18.34
CA GLN A 89 31.89 -8.61 19.35
C GLN A 89 33.19 -9.42 19.18
N LYS A 90 33.70 -9.56 17.95
CA LYS A 90 34.93 -10.34 17.70
C LYS A 90 36.23 -9.60 18.01
N SER A 91 36.20 -8.27 18.17
CA SER A 91 37.41 -7.46 18.40
C SER A 91 37.68 -7.15 19.88
N LYS A 92 36.84 -7.63 20.81
CA LYS A 92 36.96 -7.35 22.24
C LYS A 92 37.29 -8.57 23.09
N LYS A 93 37.89 -9.60 22.50
CA LYS A 93 38.36 -10.79 23.21
C LYS A 93 39.86 -10.94 23.05
#